data_AF-A0AAN7ST92-F1
#
_entry.id   AF-A0AAN7ST92-F1
#
_cell.length_a   1.000
_cell.length_b   1.000
_cell.length_c   1.000
_cell.angle_alpha   90.00
_cell.angle_beta   90.00
_cell.angle_gamma   90.00
#
_symmetry.space_group_name_H-M   'P 1'
#
loop_
_entity.id
_entity.type
_entity.pdbx_description
1 polymer ?
#
loop_
_entity_poly.entity_id
_entity_poly.type
_entity_poly.pdbx_seq_one_letter_code
_entity_poly.pdbx_strand_id
1 'polypeptide(L)'
;MFATISLVKLPQSRLASNFGASSQPSFRERFREQLRLARKDYPVIFPALLVASVASVSLLSLLIYDYYTRVAPQYAAYPPLVEQALRMGLQHVYVTPDPEKAEMHLTHALKMAHESGMDPYSPEVIGIRTRLAEMLEKFGRAKGAIEVLDGTINMCEEKVADIDRGVTSQDPEQTKSLRSGMLRTILRCRAKVASLYEGEYMRNTTKAKEVLSDAIGLLVKETQNPQTKGFSEDNAAGLPLDEIASMLSQMGDLYATTGEESNAVQVYMLTLAPLRQACNGNRSCKEVQVLSNIASTMDIAMKKPGATINGQPANKENLAAARKAILAWADQAIKTAEVVKPEDRDGICDLGLISAEMTKADLLLEDGKTIQAREAFRSIIPKLREKGFESLVRSAEQGIQRAGG
;
A
#
# COMPACT_ATOMS: atom_id res chain seq x y z
N MET A 1 36.38 33.05 -43.73
CA MET A 1 37.67 33.60 -44.19
C MET A 1 38.48 32.46 -44.79
N PHE A 2 38.61 32.46 -46.11
CA PHE A 2 39.47 31.56 -46.87
C PHE A 2 40.94 31.95 -46.67
N ALA A 3 41.84 30.98 -46.56
CA ALA A 3 43.24 31.15 -46.95
C ALA A 3 43.77 29.84 -47.52
N THR A 4 43.74 29.79 -48.85
CA THR A 4 44.42 28.89 -49.76
C THR A 4 45.93 29.04 -49.68
N ILE A 5 46.69 27.94 -49.72
CA ILE A 5 48.03 27.90 -50.33
C ILE A 5 48.15 26.63 -51.18
N SER A 6 48.10 26.84 -52.50
CA SER A 6 48.69 25.96 -53.53
C SER A 6 50.21 26.23 -53.54
N LEU A 7 51.13 25.33 -53.83
CA LEU A 7 51.37 24.54 -55.05
C LEU A 7 52.71 23.80 -54.82
N VAL A 8 52.93 22.63 -55.43
CA VAL A 8 54.14 22.26 -56.20
C VAL A 8 53.88 20.88 -56.81
N LYS A 9 54.21 20.73 -58.10
CA LYS A 9 53.87 19.62 -58.99
C LYS A 9 55.12 18.79 -59.31
N LEU A 10 55.03 17.47 -59.07
CA LEU A 10 55.54 16.27 -59.82
C LEU A 10 57.01 16.20 -60.33
N PRO A 11 57.60 14.98 -60.35
CA PRO A 11 57.53 14.19 -61.58
C PRO A 11 57.25 12.68 -61.39
N GLN A 12 56.69 12.08 -62.45
CA GLN A 12 56.42 10.66 -62.64
C GLN A 12 57.70 9.83 -62.81
N SER A 13 57.70 8.59 -62.32
CA SER A 13 58.28 7.43 -63.01
C SER A 13 57.85 6.12 -62.34
N ARG A 14 58.09 5.01 -63.05
CA ARG A 14 57.31 3.78 -63.11
C ARG A 14 57.81 2.66 -62.20
N LEU A 15 56.86 1.77 -61.88
CA LEU A 15 56.94 0.30 -61.80
C LEU A 15 57.68 -0.40 -60.65
N ALA A 16 57.10 -1.56 -60.35
CA ALA A 16 57.65 -2.76 -59.72
C ALA A 16 57.67 -2.80 -58.18
N SER A 17 56.61 -3.44 -57.67
CA SER A 17 56.67 -4.52 -56.69
C SER A 17 58.04 -4.84 -56.09
N ASN A 18 58.17 -4.67 -54.78
CA ASN A 18 58.93 -5.62 -53.96
C ASN A 18 58.22 -5.85 -52.63
N PHE A 19 57.89 -7.12 -52.41
CA PHE A 19 57.46 -7.71 -51.16
C PHE A 19 58.51 -7.41 -50.08
N GLY A 20 58.09 -6.66 -49.07
CA GLY A 20 58.77 -6.55 -47.79
C GLY A 20 57.70 -6.50 -46.72
N ALA A 21 57.31 -7.66 -46.21
CA ALA A 21 56.38 -7.79 -45.10
C ALA A 21 57.05 -7.24 -43.82
N SER A 22 57.03 -5.93 -43.63
CA SER A 22 57.18 -5.36 -42.30
C SER A 22 55.81 -5.45 -41.63
N SER A 23 55.60 -6.44 -40.77
CA SER A 23 54.44 -6.51 -39.89
C SER A 23 54.34 -5.18 -39.14
N GLN A 24 53.40 -4.32 -39.54
CA GLN A 24 53.13 -3.11 -38.77
C GLN A 24 52.72 -3.56 -37.37
N PRO A 25 53.42 -3.12 -36.31
CA PRO A 25 53.07 -3.51 -34.96
C PRO A 25 51.63 -3.08 -34.71
N SER A 26 50.87 -3.98 -34.08
CA SER A 26 49.47 -3.76 -33.76
C SER A 26 49.33 -2.42 -33.03
N PHE A 27 48.22 -1.71 -33.24
CA PHE A 27 47.95 -0.44 -32.54
C PHE A 27 48.20 -0.55 -31.03
N ARG A 28 47.87 -1.71 -30.44
CA ARG A 28 48.13 -2.04 -29.03
C ARG A 28 49.62 -2.09 -28.67
N GLU A 29 50.46 -2.62 -29.55
CA GLU A 29 51.90 -2.73 -29.35
C GLU A 29 52.57 -1.36 -29.44
N ARG A 30 52.21 -0.56 -30.46
CA ARG A 30 52.68 0.83 -30.59
C ARG A 30 52.29 1.68 -29.39
N PHE A 31 51.05 1.54 -28.93
CA PHE A 31 50.56 2.25 -27.75
C PHE A 31 51.32 1.83 -26.48
N ARG A 32 51.60 0.53 -26.32
CA ARG A 32 52.36 -0.01 -25.19
C ARG A 32 53.82 0.47 -25.18
N GLU A 33 54.46 0.57 -26.34
CA GLU A 33 55.81 1.12 -26.47
C GLU A 33 55.85 2.62 -26.15
N GLN A 34 54.90 3.39 -26.68
CA GLN A 34 54.76 4.82 -26.37
C GLN A 34 54.48 5.08 -24.89
N LEU A 35 53.64 4.26 -24.25
CA LEU A 35 53.40 4.30 -22.81
C LEU A 35 54.68 4.01 -21.99
N ARG A 36 55.50 3.07 -22.46
CA ARG A 36 56.74 2.67 -21.79
C ARG A 36 57.80 3.76 -21.90
N LEU A 37 57.91 4.41 -23.06
CA LEU A 37 58.79 5.55 -23.30
C LEU A 37 58.34 6.77 -22.48
N ALA A 38 57.06 7.12 -22.51
CA ALA A 38 56.51 8.25 -21.75
C ALA A 38 56.71 8.10 -20.23
N ARG A 39 56.59 6.87 -19.69
CA ARG A 39 56.86 6.58 -18.27
C ARG A 39 58.34 6.74 -17.90
N LYS A 40 59.24 6.46 -18.84
CA LYS A 40 60.69 6.55 -18.63
C LYS A 40 61.17 8.01 -18.69
N ASP A 41 60.65 8.78 -19.63
CA ASP A 41 61.07 10.17 -19.85
C ASP A 41 60.49 11.12 -18.79
N TYR A 42 59.29 10.82 -18.26
CA TYR A 42 58.59 11.66 -17.28
C TYR A 42 58.09 10.84 -16.08
N PRO A 43 58.97 10.47 -15.13
CA PRO A 43 58.63 9.55 -14.05
C PRO A 43 57.58 10.12 -13.06
N VAL A 44 57.50 11.44 -12.91
CA VAL A 44 56.56 12.09 -11.98
C VAL A 44 55.32 12.64 -12.68
N ILE A 45 55.49 13.25 -13.86
CA ILE A 45 54.39 13.93 -14.56
C ILE A 45 53.40 12.92 -15.15
N PHE A 46 53.89 11.78 -15.66
CA PHE A 46 53.05 10.75 -16.26
C PHE A 46 51.98 10.17 -15.30
N PRO A 47 52.32 9.67 -14.09
CA PRO A 47 51.30 9.18 -13.17
C PRO A 47 50.35 10.28 -12.68
N ALA A 48 50.85 11.50 -12.47
CA ALA A 48 50.01 12.64 -12.06
C ALA A 48 48.93 12.96 -13.11
N LEU A 49 49.29 12.94 -14.40
CA LEU A 49 48.36 13.22 -15.50
C LEU A 49 47.33 12.10 -15.67
N LEU A 50 47.74 10.85 -15.42
CA LEU A 50 46.83 9.70 -15.42
C LEU A 50 45.79 9.83 -14.28
N VAL A 51 46.23 10.15 -13.07
CA VAL A 51 45.31 10.38 -11.93
C VAL A 51 44.38 11.56 -12.21
N ALA A 52 44.89 12.67 -12.76
CA ALA A 52 44.08 13.83 -13.12
C ALA A 52 43.04 13.50 -14.19
N SER A 53 43.40 12.67 -15.19
CA SER A 53 42.46 12.24 -16.24
C SER A 53 41.35 11.37 -15.69
N VAL A 54 41.67 10.42 -14.79
CA VAL A 54 40.68 9.58 -14.10
C VAL A 54 39.78 10.44 -13.22
N ALA A 55 40.34 11.36 -12.43
CA ALA A 55 39.56 12.26 -11.58
C ALA A 55 38.62 13.16 -12.39
N SER A 56 39.07 13.68 -13.54
CA SER A 56 38.24 14.49 -14.44
C SER A 56 37.09 13.68 -15.05
N VAL A 57 37.36 12.45 -15.50
CA VAL A 57 36.31 11.55 -16.02
C VAL A 57 35.32 11.19 -14.92
N SER A 58 35.79 10.86 -13.71
CA SER A 58 34.92 10.57 -12.57
C SER A 58 34.04 11.76 -12.19
N LEU A 59 34.59 12.97 -12.17
CA LEU A 59 33.82 14.18 -11.88
C LEU A 59 32.76 14.44 -12.96
N LEU A 60 33.11 14.28 -14.24
CA LEU A 60 32.15 14.40 -15.34
C LEU A 60 31.06 13.33 -15.27
N SER A 61 31.41 12.08 -14.91
CA SER A 61 30.41 11.02 -14.69
C SER A 61 29.46 11.35 -13.55
N LEU A 62 29.96 11.93 -12.45
CA LEU A 62 29.12 12.40 -11.35
C LEU A 62 28.23 13.56 -11.77
N LEU A 63 28.74 14.52 -12.54
CA LEU A 63 27.95 15.64 -13.08
C LEU A 63 26.89 15.17 -14.08
N ILE A 64 27.19 14.19 -14.93
CA ILE A 64 26.22 13.59 -15.85
C ILE A 64 25.17 12.81 -15.06
N TYR A 65 25.57 12.04 -14.05
CA TYR A 65 24.66 11.32 -13.16
C TYR A 65 23.72 12.29 -12.43
N ASP A 66 24.26 13.38 -11.86
CA ASP A 66 23.49 14.41 -11.18
C ASP A 66 22.58 15.19 -12.13
N TYR A 67 23.07 15.56 -13.32
CA TYR A 67 22.27 16.23 -14.35
C TYR A 67 21.10 15.35 -14.82
N TYR A 68 21.35 14.07 -15.05
CA TYR A 68 20.33 13.11 -15.48
C TYR A 68 19.31 12.81 -14.38
N THR A 69 19.74 12.79 -13.11
CA THR A 69 18.86 12.51 -11.96
C THR A 69 18.15 13.74 -11.41
N ARG A 70 18.66 14.98 -11.61
CA ARG A 70 18.09 16.20 -11.00
C ARG A 70 17.56 17.24 -11.98
N VAL A 71 18.12 17.38 -13.18
CA VAL A 71 17.91 18.58 -14.03
C VAL A 71 17.07 18.30 -15.28
N ALA A 72 17.20 17.11 -15.88
CA ALA A 72 16.49 16.78 -17.13
C ALA A 72 15.70 15.47 -17.00
N PRO A 73 14.57 15.46 -16.28
CA PRO A 73 13.66 14.35 -16.36
C PRO A 73 12.79 14.60 -17.59
N GLN A 74 13.12 14.00 -18.73
CA GLN A 74 12.13 13.78 -19.80
C GLN A 74 10.97 12.85 -19.33
N TYR A 75 10.95 12.53 -18.03
CA TYR A 75 10.04 11.69 -17.27
C TYR A 75 9.60 12.34 -15.94
N ALA A 76 9.69 13.66 -15.76
CA ALA A 76 9.09 14.27 -14.58
C ALA A 76 7.58 14.10 -14.71
N ALA A 77 7.00 13.36 -13.77
CA ALA A 77 5.57 13.11 -13.69
C ALA A 77 4.76 14.43 -13.64
N TYR A 78 5.38 15.50 -13.16
CA TYR A 78 4.78 16.83 -13.06
C TYR A 78 5.54 17.87 -13.89
N PRO A 79 4.86 18.72 -14.65
CA PRO A 79 5.43 19.95 -15.18
C PRO A 79 6.04 20.81 -14.05
N PRO A 80 7.09 21.61 -14.31
CA PRO A 80 7.82 22.33 -13.27
C PRO A 80 6.94 23.27 -12.43
N LEU A 81 5.91 23.88 -13.03
CA LEU A 81 4.94 24.74 -12.34
C LEU A 81 4.07 23.95 -11.35
N VAL A 82 3.62 22.76 -11.75
CA VAL A 82 2.80 21.88 -10.91
C VAL A 82 3.65 21.33 -9.76
N GLU A 83 4.88 20.91 -10.06
CA GLU A 83 5.82 20.37 -9.08
C GLU A 83 6.13 21.40 -7.98
N GLN A 84 6.41 22.65 -8.36
CA GLN A 84 6.70 23.71 -7.40
C GLN A 84 5.49 23.98 -6.49
N ALA A 85 4.29 24.09 -7.05
CA ALA A 85 3.06 24.31 -6.28
C ALA A 85 2.79 23.13 -5.32
N LEU A 86 2.94 21.89 -5.79
CA LEU A 86 2.77 20.68 -4.99
C LEU A 86 3.78 20.62 -3.85
N ARG A 87 5.06 20.92 -4.10
CA ARG A 87 6.11 20.95 -3.06
C ARG A 87 5.78 21.96 -1.96
N MET A 88 5.35 23.16 -2.32
CA MET A 88 4.95 24.19 -1.35
C MET A 88 3.73 23.74 -0.54
N GLY A 89 2.74 23.12 -1.19
CA GLY A 89 1.59 22.54 -0.51
C GLY A 89 2.01 21.51 0.53
N LEU A 90 2.82 20.52 0.14
CA LEU A 90 3.29 19.46 1.05
C LEU A 90 4.16 20.01 2.19
N GLN A 91 4.97 21.05 1.96
CA GLN A 91 5.71 21.73 3.01
C GLN A 91 4.76 22.30 4.08
N HIS A 92 3.65 22.90 3.67
CA HIS A 92 2.63 23.42 4.60
C HIS A 92 1.77 22.33 5.25
N VAL A 93 1.85 21.08 4.80
CA VAL A 93 1.19 19.92 5.44
C VAL A 93 2.07 19.26 6.50
N TYR A 94 3.37 19.10 6.23
CA TYR A 94 4.26 18.27 7.07
C TYR A 94 5.34 19.07 7.81
N VAL A 95 5.81 20.20 7.29
CA VAL A 95 6.95 20.95 7.85
C VAL A 95 6.49 22.17 8.62
N THR A 96 5.66 23.01 8.00
CA THR A 96 5.11 24.24 8.60
C THR A 96 3.59 24.21 8.52
N PRO A 97 2.91 23.50 9.45
CA PRO A 97 1.48 23.24 9.38
C PRO A 97 0.65 24.52 9.28
N ASP A 98 0.07 24.75 8.11
CA ASP A 98 -0.83 25.87 7.82
C ASP A 98 -1.94 25.38 6.86
N PRO A 99 -3.16 25.15 7.35
CA PRO A 99 -4.21 24.51 6.56
C PRO A 99 -4.65 25.38 5.37
N GLU A 100 -4.70 26.71 5.54
CA GLU A 100 -5.17 27.62 4.50
C GLU A 100 -4.13 27.73 3.38
N LYS A 101 -2.86 27.88 3.73
CA LYS A 101 -1.78 27.89 2.72
C LYS A 101 -1.62 26.54 2.03
N ALA A 102 -1.73 25.44 2.77
CA ALA A 102 -1.66 24.10 2.19
C ALA A 102 -2.77 23.88 1.15
N GLU A 103 -4.02 24.21 1.50
CA GLU A 103 -5.16 24.12 0.60
C GLU A 103 -5.01 25.01 -0.64
N MET A 104 -4.57 26.26 -0.43
CA MET A 104 -4.30 27.20 -1.51
C MET A 104 -3.28 26.64 -2.50
N HIS A 105 -2.15 26.12 -2.02
CA HIS A 105 -1.09 25.59 -2.88
C HIS A 105 -1.48 24.29 -3.60
N LEU A 106 -2.22 23.38 -2.93
CA LEU A 106 -2.69 22.14 -3.55
C LEU A 106 -3.78 22.38 -4.60
N THR A 107 -4.71 23.31 -4.33
CA THR A 107 -5.73 23.72 -5.31
C THR A 107 -5.09 24.44 -6.50
N HIS A 108 -4.08 25.27 -6.24
CA HIS A 108 -3.27 25.91 -7.28
C HIS A 108 -2.54 24.86 -8.13
N ALA A 109 -1.99 23.80 -7.54
CA ALA A 109 -1.37 22.71 -8.28
C ALA A 109 -2.36 21.99 -9.22
N LEU A 110 -3.60 21.75 -8.78
CA LEU A 110 -4.65 21.19 -9.64
C LEU A 110 -5.00 22.11 -10.82
N LYS A 111 -5.10 23.41 -10.57
CA LYS A 111 -5.34 24.41 -11.62
C LYS A 111 -4.20 24.43 -12.65
N MET A 112 -2.96 24.46 -12.17
CA MET A 112 -1.77 24.43 -13.04
C MET A 112 -1.68 23.12 -13.84
N ALA A 113 -2.10 21.98 -13.27
CA ALA A 113 -2.14 20.71 -13.97
C ALA A 113 -3.14 20.75 -15.13
N HIS A 114 -4.32 21.32 -14.91
CA HIS A 114 -5.32 21.52 -15.96
C HIS A 114 -4.82 22.47 -17.07
N GLU A 115 -4.24 23.62 -16.70
CA GLU A 115 -3.69 24.60 -17.65
C GLU A 115 -2.50 24.05 -18.46
N SER A 116 -1.72 23.15 -17.85
CA SER A 116 -0.62 22.45 -18.52
C SER A 116 -1.07 21.30 -19.42
N GLY A 117 -2.38 21.04 -19.51
CA GLY A 117 -2.94 19.96 -20.34
C GLY A 117 -2.68 18.56 -19.81
N MET A 118 -2.42 18.40 -18.50
CA MET A 118 -2.31 17.07 -17.90
C MET A 118 -3.65 16.34 -17.99
N ASP A 119 -3.62 15.04 -18.29
CA ASP A 119 -4.82 14.22 -18.32
C ASP A 119 -5.48 14.18 -16.92
N PRO A 120 -6.76 14.60 -16.76
CA PRO A 120 -7.46 14.53 -15.49
C PRO A 120 -7.53 13.13 -14.87
N TYR A 121 -7.46 12.09 -15.70
CA TYR A 121 -7.51 10.67 -15.29
C TYR A 121 -6.12 10.07 -15.05
N SER A 122 -5.06 10.85 -15.23
CA SER A 122 -3.71 10.40 -14.94
C SER A 122 -3.53 10.10 -13.43
N PRO A 123 -2.72 9.08 -13.08
CA PRO A 123 -2.35 8.81 -11.70
C PRO A 123 -1.80 10.04 -10.97
N GLU A 124 -1.11 10.92 -11.69
CA GLU A 124 -0.50 12.14 -11.18
C GLU A 124 -1.54 13.15 -10.70
N VAL A 125 -2.57 13.43 -11.51
CA VAL A 125 -3.63 14.39 -11.18
C VAL A 125 -4.56 13.83 -10.10
N ILE A 126 -4.91 12.54 -10.21
CA ILE A 126 -5.66 11.83 -9.16
C ILE A 126 -4.87 11.88 -7.85
N GLY A 127 -3.55 11.66 -7.90
CA GLY A 127 -2.66 11.74 -6.75
C GLY A 127 -2.70 13.12 -6.06
N ILE A 128 -2.72 14.23 -6.81
CA ILE A 128 -2.86 15.57 -6.21
C ILE A 128 -4.19 15.70 -5.46
N ARG A 129 -5.30 15.18 -6.02
CA ARG A 129 -6.61 15.19 -5.34
C ARG A 129 -6.62 14.33 -4.08
N THR A 130 -6.00 13.15 -4.13
CA THR A 130 -5.84 12.29 -2.95
C THR A 130 -5.04 13.00 -1.86
N ARG A 131 -3.96 13.72 -2.21
CA ARG A 131 -3.18 14.52 -1.25
C ARG A 131 -3.97 15.70 -0.69
N LEU A 132 -4.81 16.34 -1.49
CA LEU A 132 -5.72 17.38 -1.02
C LEU A 132 -6.72 16.82 0.01
N ALA A 133 -7.32 15.67 -0.28
CA ALA A 133 -8.22 15.00 0.66
C ALA A 133 -7.52 14.56 1.96
N GLU A 134 -6.32 13.98 1.87
CA GLU A 134 -5.48 13.61 3.03
C GLU A 134 -5.15 14.83 3.88
N MET A 135 -4.79 15.95 3.25
CA MET A 135 -4.53 17.21 3.94
C MET A 135 -5.77 17.69 4.70
N LEU A 136 -6.94 17.71 4.04
CA LEU A 136 -8.19 18.13 4.65
C LEU A 136 -8.54 17.25 5.86
N GLU A 137 -8.38 15.93 5.74
CA GLU A 137 -8.57 14.99 6.85
C GLU A 137 -7.61 15.28 8.00
N LYS A 138 -6.31 15.45 7.73
CA LYS A 138 -5.28 15.70 8.74
C LYS A 138 -5.57 16.96 9.58
N PHE A 139 -6.18 17.96 8.97
CA PHE A 139 -6.60 19.20 9.65
C PHE A 139 -8.05 19.16 10.17
N GLY A 140 -8.67 17.97 10.26
CA GLY A 140 -10.00 17.78 10.84
C GLY A 140 -11.16 18.23 9.95
N ARG A 141 -10.90 18.57 8.68
CA ARG A 141 -11.90 18.99 7.68
C ARG A 141 -12.46 17.78 6.92
N ALA A 142 -12.96 16.78 7.66
CA ALA A 142 -13.43 15.51 7.10
C ALA A 142 -14.49 15.68 5.99
N LYS A 143 -15.41 16.63 6.14
CA LYS A 143 -16.43 16.93 5.11
C LYS A 143 -15.81 17.36 3.78
N GLY A 144 -14.81 18.24 3.82
CA GLY A 144 -14.11 18.67 2.60
C GLY A 144 -13.32 17.54 1.96
N ALA A 145 -12.72 16.66 2.76
CA ALA A 145 -12.03 15.47 2.25
C ALA A 145 -13.02 14.53 1.52
N ILE A 146 -14.21 14.31 2.09
CA ILE A 146 -15.29 13.54 1.45
C ILE A 146 -15.69 14.20 0.13
N GLU A 147 -15.92 15.51 0.10
CA GLU A 147 -16.31 16.24 -1.13
C GLU A 147 -15.28 16.08 -2.26
N VAL A 148 -13.97 16.15 -1.96
CA VAL A 148 -12.90 15.95 -2.94
C VAL A 148 -12.85 14.50 -3.44
N LEU A 149 -13.04 13.52 -2.54
CA LEU A 149 -13.03 12.10 -2.89
C LEU A 149 -14.28 11.71 -3.70
N ASP A 150 -15.46 12.19 -3.33
CA ASP A 150 -16.72 11.97 -4.06
C ASP A 150 -16.65 12.60 -5.46
N GLY A 151 -16.07 13.80 -5.60
CA GLY A 151 -15.80 14.40 -6.90
C GLY A 151 -14.86 13.55 -7.76
N THR A 152 -13.88 12.90 -7.14
CA THR A 152 -12.96 11.98 -7.83
C THR A 152 -13.65 10.68 -8.24
N ILE A 153 -14.51 10.13 -7.38
CA ILE A 153 -15.33 8.94 -7.67
C ILE A 153 -16.22 9.22 -8.88
N ASN A 154 -17.02 10.29 -8.84
CA ASN A 154 -17.97 10.63 -9.91
C ASN A 154 -17.25 10.80 -11.26
N MET A 155 -16.10 11.48 -11.27
CA MET A 155 -15.29 11.65 -12.47
C MET A 155 -14.81 10.31 -13.03
N CYS A 156 -14.32 9.41 -12.18
CA CYS A 156 -13.87 8.08 -12.60
C CYS A 156 -15.03 7.20 -13.08
N GLU A 157 -16.20 7.30 -12.45
CA GLU A 157 -17.40 6.54 -12.85
C GLU A 157 -17.91 6.97 -14.22
N GLU A 158 -17.96 8.28 -14.49
CA GLU A 158 -18.30 8.82 -15.80
C GLU A 158 -17.34 8.27 -16.87
N LYS A 159 -16.04 8.24 -16.57
CA LYS A 159 -15.04 7.72 -17.51
C LYS A 159 -15.16 6.22 -17.74
N VAL A 160 -15.45 5.43 -16.71
CA VAL A 160 -15.72 4.00 -16.86
C VAL A 160 -16.96 3.79 -17.73
N ALA A 161 -18.02 4.57 -17.52
CA ALA A 161 -19.23 4.50 -18.34
C ALA A 161 -18.96 4.88 -19.81
N ASP A 162 -18.09 5.85 -20.07
CA ASP A 162 -17.66 6.20 -21.43
C ASP A 162 -16.86 5.09 -22.10
N ILE A 163 -15.96 4.45 -21.36
CA ILE A 163 -15.19 3.30 -21.85
C ILE A 163 -16.13 2.13 -22.15
N ASP A 164 -17.07 1.82 -21.25
CA ASP A 164 -18.03 0.73 -21.42
C ASP A 164 -19.00 0.96 -22.59
N ARG A 165 -19.29 2.23 -22.91
CA ARG A 165 -20.06 2.62 -24.10
C ARG A 165 -19.25 2.60 -25.40
N GLY A 166 -17.94 2.38 -25.35
CA GLY A 166 -17.05 2.38 -26.52
C GLY A 166 -16.72 3.78 -27.05
N VAL A 167 -16.81 4.82 -26.21
CA VAL A 167 -16.55 6.21 -26.59
C VAL A 167 -15.05 6.53 -26.67
N THR A 168 -14.19 5.72 -26.04
CA THR A 168 -12.72 5.94 -25.94
C THR A 168 -11.92 5.06 -26.94
N SER A 169 -10.74 5.55 -27.32
CA SER A 169 -9.86 5.27 -28.47
C SER A 169 -9.31 3.84 -28.74
N GLN A 170 -8.57 3.75 -29.86
CA GLN A 170 -8.28 2.64 -30.79
C GLN A 170 -7.44 1.44 -30.29
N ASP A 171 -6.89 1.44 -29.07
CA ASP A 171 -6.08 0.34 -28.54
C ASP A 171 -6.82 -0.41 -27.41
N PRO A 172 -7.20 -1.69 -27.60
CA PRO A 172 -7.89 -2.49 -26.60
C PRO A 172 -7.13 -2.65 -25.27
N GLU A 173 -5.80 -2.72 -25.30
CA GLU A 173 -5.00 -3.00 -24.10
C GLU A 173 -4.93 -1.77 -23.18
N GLN A 174 -4.67 -0.60 -23.75
CA GLN A 174 -4.68 0.67 -23.02
C GLN A 174 -6.05 0.99 -22.43
N THR A 175 -7.12 0.73 -23.19
CA THR A 175 -8.50 0.95 -22.71
C THR A 175 -8.83 0.03 -21.52
N LYS A 176 -8.39 -1.23 -21.56
CA LYS A 176 -8.56 -2.16 -20.43
C LYS A 176 -7.78 -1.70 -19.19
N SER A 177 -6.52 -1.30 -19.36
CA SER A 177 -5.68 -0.79 -18.26
C SER A 177 -6.29 0.47 -17.62
N LEU A 178 -6.73 1.42 -18.44
CA LEU A 178 -7.37 2.64 -17.98
C LEU A 178 -8.65 2.35 -17.20
N ARG A 179 -9.53 1.47 -17.72
CA ARG A 179 -10.76 1.05 -17.03
C ARG A 179 -10.46 0.44 -15.66
N SER A 180 -9.51 -0.48 -15.60
CA SER A 180 -9.06 -1.09 -14.33
C SER A 180 -8.51 -0.04 -13.37
N GLY A 181 -7.68 0.89 -13.84
CA GLY A 181 -7.15 1.99 -13.02
C GLY A 181 -8.24 2.90 -12.43
N MET A 182 -9.28 3.21 -13.20
CA MET A 182 -10.42 4.01 -12.73
C MET A 182 -11.23 3.24 -11.68
N LEU A 183 -11.55 1.97 -11.93
CA LEU A 183 -12.25 1.11 -10.96
C LEU A 183 -11.49 1.00 -9.64
N ARG A 184 -10.18 0.78 -9.70
CA ARG A 184 -9.31 0.73 -8.52
C ARG A 184 -9.35 2.03 -7.72
N THR A 185 -9.34 3.17 -8.42
CA THR A 185 -9.44 4.50 -7.82
C THR A 185 -10.79 4.67 -7.12
N ILE A 186 -11.90 4.30 -7.78
CA ILE A 186 -13.25 4.32 -7.20
C ILE A 186 -13.31 3.50 -5.91
N LEU A 187 -12.80 2.27 -5.93
CA LEU A 187 -12.82 1.37 -4.77
C LEU A 187 -12.01 1.94 -3.60
N ARG A 188 -10.79 2.42 -3.85
CA ARG A 188 -9.94 3.05 -2.81
C ARG A 188 -10.58 4.32 -2.25
N CYS A 189 -11.14 5.18 -3.10
CA CYS A 189 -11.83 6.39 -2.66
C CYS A 189 -13.06 6.06 -1.82
N ARG A 190 -13.90 5.10 -2.22
CA ARG A 190 -15.06 4.67 -1.43
C ARG A 190 -14.66 4.08 -0.08
N ALA A 191 -13.65 3.21 -0.03
CA ALA A 191 -13.14 2.68 1.23
C ALA A 191 -12.65 3.79 2.16
N LYS A 192 -11.98 4.80 1.60
CA LYS A 192 -11.54 5.97 2.37
C LYS A 192 -12.71 6.85 2.83
N VAL A 193 -13.69 7.11 1.98
CA VAL A 193 -14.91 7.86 2.34
C VAL A 193 -15.68 7.14 3.45
N ALA A 194 -15.79 5.82 3.40
CA ALA A 194 -16.38 5.03 4.47
C ALA A 194 -15.63 5.22 5.80
N SER A 195 -14.29 5.16 5.78
CA SER A 195 -13.45 5.44 6.95
C SER A 195 -13.64 6.86 7.49
N LEU A 196 -13.80 7.87 6.63
CA LEU A 196 -14.07 9.25 7.04
C LEU A 196 -15.44 9.41 7.69
N TYR A 197 -16.46 8.68 7.21
CA TYR A 197 -17.79 8.65 7.82
C TYR A 197 -17.79 7.96 9.19
N GLU A 198 -16.99 6.90 9.35
CA GLU A 198 -16.81 6.22 10.64
C GLU A 198 -16.01 7.06 11.64
N GLY A 199 -15.07 7.87 11.15
CA GLY A 199 -14.17 8.68 11.95
C GLY A 199 -14.86 9.62 12.95
N GLU A 200 -14.10 10.04 13.96
CA GLU A 200 -14.61 10.76 15.13
C GLU A 200 -15.36 12.06 14.81
N TYR A 201 -15.08 12.68 13.66
CA TYR A 201 -15.72 13.91 13.21
C TYR A 201 -17.13 13.70 12.63
N MET A 202 -17.35 12.61 11.90
CA MET A 202 -18.61 12.37 11.20
C MET A 202 -19.54 11.43 11.96
N ARG A 203 -18.99 10.37 12.59
CA ARG A 203 -19.71 9.36 13.38
C ARG A 203 -20.99 8.85 12.72
N ASN A 204 -20.96 8.64 11.42
CA ASN A 204 -22.10 8.19 10.61
C ASN A 204 -21.84 6.78 10.08
N THR A 205 -21.95 5.79 10.97
CA THR A 205 -21.73 4.37 10.65
C THR A 205 -22.71 3.85 9.60
N THR A 206 -23.93 4.39 9.54
CA THR A 206 -24.91 4.04 8.49
C THR A 206 -24.39 4.41 7.10
N LYS A 207 -23.93 5.66 6.92
CA LYS A 207 -23.34 6.08 5.64
C LYS A 207 -22.03 5.37 5.33
N ALA A 208 -21.19 5.13 6.35
CA ALA A 208 -19.97 4.36 6.17
C ALA A 208 -20.26 2.96 5.61
N LYS A 209 -21.27 2.28 6.18
CA LYS A 209 -21.72 0.96 5.73
C LYS A 209 -22.31 1.00 4.32
N GLU A 210 -23.12 2.01 4.01
CA GLU A 210 -23.69 2.21 2.66
C GLU A 210 -22.57 2.34 1.61
N VAL A 211 -21.65 3.29 1.81
CA VAL A 211 -20.55 3.54 0.86
C VAL A 211 -19.62 2.32 0.71
N LEU A 212 -19.28 1.64 1.81
CA LEU A 212 -18.41 0.47 1.74
C LEU A 212 -19.12 -0.74 1.13
N SER A 213 -20.43 -0.91 1.40
CA SER A 213 -21.26 -1.93 0.75
C SER A 213 -21.32 -1.72 -0.76
N ASP A 214 -21.47 -0.48 -1.22
CA ASP A 214 -21.45 -0.14 -2.64
C ASP A 214 -20.10 -0.46 -3.28
N ALA A 215 -18.99 -0.19 -2.57
CA ALA A 215 -17.65 -0.54 -3.02
C ALA A 215 -17.46 -2.05 -3.15
N ILE A 216 -17.88 -2.82 -2.14
CA ILE A 216 -17.80 -4.28 -2.18
C ILE A 216 -18.71 -4.86 -3.26
N GLY A 217 -19.91 -4.30 -3.44
CA GLY A 217 -20.82 -4.67 -4.53
C GLY A 217 -20.19 -4.49 -5.91
N LEU A 218 -19.49 -3.37 -6.12
CA LEU A 218 -18.72 -3.12 -7.34
C LEU A 218 -17.56 -4.12 -7.48
N LEU A 219 -16.78 -4.36 -6.43
CA LEU A 219 -15.68 -5.33 -6.45
C LEU A 219 -16.16 -6.74 -6.81
N VAL A 220 -17.28 -7.19 -6.22
CA VAL A 220 -17.91 -8.49 -6.50
C VAL A 220 -18.35 -8.57 -7.95
N LYS A 221 -18.96 -7.51 -8.50
CA LYS A 221 -19.38 -7.42 -9.90
C LYS A 221 -18.20 -7.52 -10.87
N GLU A 222 -17.06 -6.95 -10.50
CA GLU A 222 -15.82 -6.94 -11.30
C GLU A 222 -14.93 -8.19 -11.06
N THR A 223 -15.32 -9.08 -10.15
CA THR A 223 -14.62 -10.35 -9.89
C THR A 223 -15.30 -11.48 -10.63
N GLN A 224 -14.53 -12.35 -11.30
CA GLN A 224 -15.10 -13.48 -12.02
C GLN A 224 -15.51 -14.62 -11.07
N ASN A 225 -16.80 -14.93 -11.02
CA ASN A 225 -17.35 -16.04 -10.21
C ASN A 225 -16.90 -16.03 -8.73
N PRO A 226 -17.08 -14.93 -7.99
CA PRO A 226 -16.54 -14.78 -6.64
C PRO A 226 -17.08 -15.82 -5.65
N GLN A 227 -18.29 -16.33 -5.89
CA GLN A 227 -18.93 -17.35 -5.05
C GLN A 227 -18.29 -18.74 -5.17
N THR A 228 -17.69 -19.06 -6.32
CA THR A 228 -17.12 -20.40 -6.58
C THR A 228 -15.60 -20.38 -6.64
N LYS A 229 -15.00 -19.30 -7.13
CA LYS A 229 -13.54 -19.13 -7.24
C LYS A 229 -12.92 -18.31 -6.10
N GLY A 230 -13.74 -17.60 -5.31
CA GLY A 230 -13.24 -16.62 -4.34
C GLY A 230 -12.65 -15.38 -5.00
N PHE A 231 -11.97 -14.56 -4.20
CA PHE A 231 -11.19 -13.42 -4.71
C PHE A 231 -9.82 -13.89 -5.20
N SER A 232 -9.37 -13.34 -6.32
CA SER A 232 -8.05 -13.59 -6.90
C SER A 232 -7.48 -12.28 -7.47
N GLU A 233 -6.18 -12.28 -7.77
CA GLU A 233 -5.50 -11.16 -8.44
C GLU A 233 -6.09 -10.86 -9.83
N ASP A 234 -6.75 -11.83 -10.47
CA ASP A 234 -7.44 -11.67 -11.76
C ASP A 234 -8.87 -11.12 -11.56
N ASN A 235 -8.97 -9.93 -10.97
CA ASN A 235 -10.21 -9.16 -10.91
C ASN A 235 -10.16 -8.00 -11.91
N ALA A 236 -11.29 -7.67 -12.55
CA ALA A 236 -11.34 -6.64 -13.59
C ALA A 236 -11.06 -5.22 -13.05
N ALA A 237 -11.20 -5.03 -11.73
CA ALA A 237 -10.81 -3.81 -11.04
C ALA A 237 -9.30 -3.66 -10.84
N GLY A 238 -8.50 -4.72 -11.05
CA GLY A 238 -7.06 -4.72 -10.79
C GLY A 238 -6.68 -4.34 -9.35
N LEU A 239 -7.55 -4.67 -8.40
CA LEU A 239 -7.35 -4.42 -6.98
C LEU A 239 -6.53 -5.59 -6.38
N PRO A 240 -5.41 -5.32 -5.69
CA PRO A 240 -4.58 -6.38 -5.14
C PRO A 240 -5.28 -7.05 -3.94
N LEU A 241 -4.90 -8.31 -3.66
CA LEU A 241 -5.58 -9.12 -2.64
C LEU A 241 -5.49 -8.55 -1.21
N ASP A 242 -4.43 -7.81 -0.88
CA ASP A 242 -4.27 -7.15 0.42
C ASP A 242 -5.26 -5.99 0.61
N GLU A 243 -5.55 -5.24 -0.45
CA GLU A 243 -6.58 -4.19 -0.44
C GLU A 243 -7.98 -4.79 -0.36
N ILE A 244 -8.24 -5.88 -1.08
CA ILE A 244 -9.49 -6.64 -0.97
C ILE A 244 -9.70 -7.11 0.47
N ALA A 245 -8.67 -7.72 1.06
CA ALA A 245 -8.72 -8.17 2.45
C ALA A 245 -8.94 -6.99 3.42
N SER A 246 -8.31 -5.85 3.19
CA SER A 246 -8.50 -4.65 4.01
C SER A 246 -9.95 -4.13 3.94
N MET A 247 -10.54 -4.07 2.74
CA MET A 247 -11.93 -3.64 2.56
C MET A 247 -12.92 -4.60 3.23
N LEU A 248 -12.70 -5.91 3.08
CA LEU A 248 -13.53 -6.92 3.74
C LEU A 248 -13.39 -6.85 5.26
N SER A 249 -12.17 -6.73 5.78
CA SER A 249 -11.94 -6.56 7.23
C SER A 249 -12.69 -5.34 7.77
N GLN A 250 -12.58 -4.19 7.10
CA GLN A 250 -13.28 -2.96 7.49
C GLN A 250 -14.81 -3.13 7.46
N MET A 251 -15.35 -3.87 6.49
CA MET A 251 -16.78 -4.17 6.46
C MET A 251 -17.20 -5.10 7.59
N GLY A 252 -16.34 -6.06 7.96
CA GLY A 252 -16.52 -6.87 9.15
C GLY A 252 -16.58 -6.02 10.42
N ASP A 253 -15.68 -5.04 10.56
CA ASP A 253 -15.66 -4.11 11.70
C ASP A 253 -16.96 -3.26 11.74
N LEU A 254 -17.44 -2.77 10.59
CA LEU A 254 -18.71 -2.05 10.50
C LEU A 254 -19.90 -2.93 10.91
N TYR A 255 -19.99 -4.16 10.43
CA TYR A 255 -21.05 -5.07 10.84
C TYR A 255 -20.99 -5.40 12.33
N ALA A 256 -19.79 -5.58 12.89
CA ALA A 256 -19.62 -5.88 14.31
C ALA A 256 -20.07 -4.69 15.18
N THR A 257 -19.70 -3.47 14.80
CA THR A 257 -20.04 -2.25 15.53
C THR A 257 -21.50 -1.83 15.37
N THR A 258 -22.18 -2.22 14.28
CA THR A 258 -23.63 -1.99 14.09
C THR A 258 -24.51 -3.08 14.71
N GLY A 259 -23.93 -4.07 15.37
CA GLY A 259 -24.67 -5.16 16.02
C GLY A 259 -25.19 -6.24 15.06
N GLU A 260 -24.54 -6.38 13.91
CA GLU A 260 -24.81 -7.40 12.88
C GLU A 260 -23.72 -8.48 12.91
N GLU A 261 -23.44 -9.06 14.08
CA GLU A 261 -22.29 -9.94 14.32
C GLU A 261 -22.31 -11.18 13.43
N SER A 262 -23.48 -11.74 13.13
CA SER A 262 -23.60 -12.87 12.20
C SER A 262 -23.11 -12.53 10.79
N ASN A 263 -23.31 -11.28 10.33
CA ASN A 263 -22.80 -10.80 9.04
C ASN A 263 -21.30 -10.51 9.16
N ALA A 264 -20.86 -9.90 10.26
CA ALA A 264 -19.45 -9.63 10.53
C ALA A 264 -18.60 -10.90 10.50
N VAL A 265 -19.03 -11.97 11.17
CA VAL A 265 -18.33 -13.27 11.18
C VAL A 265 -18.14 -13.81 9.76
N GLN A 266 -19.19 -13.75 8.93
CA GLN A 266 -19.11 -14.20 7.54
C GLN A 266 -18.09 -13.39 6.74
N VAL A 267 -18.11 -12.07 6.89
CA VAL A 267 -17.18 -11.19 6.17
C VAL A 267 -15.73 -11.37 6.64
N TYR A 268 -15.48 -11.51 7.95
CA TYR A 268 -14.14 -11.83 8.44
C TYR A 268 -13.64 -13.19 7.93
N MET A 269 -14.50 -14.21 7.88
CA MET A 269 -14.12 -15.50 7.30
C MET A 269 -13.77 -15.37 5.81
N LEU A 270 -14.52 -14.57 5.04
CA LEU A 270 -14.22 -14.26 3.64
C LEU A 270 -12.88 -13.50 3.47
N THR A 271 -12.45 -12.77 4.50
CA THR A 271 -11.19 -12.00 4.50
C THR A 271 -9.94 -12.90 4.55
N LEU A 272 -10.03 -14.07 5.20
CA LEU A 272 -8.84 -14.91 5.48
C LEU A 272 -8.14 -15.42 4.22
N ALA A 273 -8.89 -15.84 3.20
CA ALA A 273 -8.33 -16.38 1.98
C ALA A 273 -7.50 -15.36 1.17
N PRO A 274 -8.06 -14.19 0.78
CA PRO A 274 -7.28 -13.16 0.07
C PRO A 274 -6.11 -12.65 0.91
N LEU A 275 -6.29 -12.50 2.23
CA LEU A 275 -5.22 -12.06 3.13
C LEU A 275 -4.02 -13.02 3.14
N ARG A 276 -4.26 -14.32 3.28
CA ARG A 276 -3.19 -15.33 3.28
C ARG A 276 -2.47 -15.42 1.94
N GLN A 277 -3.22 -15.28 0.84
CA GLN A 277 -2.65 -15.26 -0.50
C GLN A 277 -1.76 -14.03 -0.71
N ALA A 278 -2.20 -12.85 -0.29
CA ALA A 278 -1.40 -11.63 -0.35
C ALA A 278 -0.07 -11.72 0.43
N CYS A 279 -0.05 -12.50 1.51
CA CYS A 279 1.16 -12.76 2.29
C CYS A 279 2.00 -13.95 1.77
N ASN A 280 1.74 -14.48 0.57
CA ASN A 280 2.40 -15.68 0.03
C ASN A 280 2.35 -16.89 1.00
N GLY A 281 1.27 -17.02 1.77
CA GLY A 281 1.10 -18.06 2.78
C GLY A 281 1.81 -17.82 4.11
N ASN A 282 2.59 -16.74 4.25
CA ASN A 282 3.16 -16.34 5.54
C ASN A 282 2.07 -15.80 6.48
N ARG A 283 2.27 -15.99 7.79
CA ARG A 283 1.40 -15.45 8.82
C ARG A 283 1.70 -13.96 9.04
N SER A 284 0.66 -13.17 9.27
CA SER A 284 0.77 -11.72 9.47
C SER A 284 -0.05 -11.26 10.68
N CYS A 285 0.26 -10.07 11.21
CA CYS A 285 -0.51 -9.47 12.29
C CYS A 285 -1.97 -9.20 11.92
N LYS A 286 -2.22 -8.84 10.66
CA LYS A 286 -3.58 -8.73 10.13
C LYS A 286 -4.33 -10.06 10.20
N GLU A 287 -3.66 -11.20 9.97
CA GLU A 287 -4.29 -12.51 10.12
C GLU A 287 -4.67 -12.78 11.58
N VAL A 288 -3.78 -12.44 12.54
CA VAL A 288 -4.06 -12.54 13.98
C VAL A 288 -5.31 -11.73 14.33
N GLN A 289 -5.40 -10.48 13.87
CA GLN A 289 -6.55 -9.60 14.10
C GLN A 289 -7.85 -10.19 13.52
N VAL A 290 -7.85 -10.66 12.27
CA VAL A 290 -9.05 -11.23 11.65
C VAL A 290 -9.49 -12.49 12.42
N LEU A 291 -8.55 -13.36 12.83
CA LEU A 291 -8.87 -14.55 13.61
C LEU A 291 -9.43 -14.21 15.00
N SER A 292 -8.87 -13.22 15.69
CA SER A 292 -9.39 -12.75 16.98
C SER A 292 -10.76 -12.08 16.85
N ASN A 293 -10.97 -11.32 15.77
CA ASN A 293 -12.25 -10.71 15.46
C ASN A 293 -13.33 -11.76 15.18
N ILE A 294 -13.00 -12.84 14.44
CA ILE A 294 -13.93 -13.98 14.26
C ILE A 294 -14.31 -14.56 15.63
N ALA A 295 -13.31 -14.88 16.47
CA ALA A 295 -13.58 -15.50 17.77
C ALA A 295 -14.45 -14.62 18.67
N SER A 296 -14.05 -13.36 18.88
CA SER A 296 -14.78 -12.43 19.75
C SER A 296 -16.18 -12.10 19.21
N THR A 297 -16.33 -11.93 17.90
CA THR A 297 -17.61 -11.61 17.29
C THR A 297 -18.57 -12.81 17.33
N MET A 298 -18.08 -14.03 17.15
CA MET A 298 -18.87 -15.24 17.34
C MET A 298 -19.35 -15.40 18.79
N ASP A 299 -18.49 -15.09 19.77
CA ASP A 299 -18.85 -15.10 21.19
C ASP A 299 -19.97 -14.11 21.51
N ILE A 300 -19.88 -12.87 20.99
CA ILE A 300 -20.94 -11.86 21.12
C ILE A 300 -22.23 -12.34 20.45
N ALA A 301 -22.17 -12.84 19.22
CA ALA A 301 -23.33 -13.32 18.47
C ALA A 301 -24.07 -14.44 19.22
N MET A 302 -23.33 -15.37 19.81
CA MET A 302 -23.87 -16.50 20.58
C MET A 302 -24.61 -16.06 21.85
N LYS A 303 -24.20 -14.93 22.44
CA LYS A 303 -24.79 -14.38 23.68
C LYS A 303 -26.06 -13.56 23.43
N LYS A 304 -26.40 -13.27 22.18
CA LYS A 304 -27.61 -12.48 21.86
C LYS A 304 -28.90 -13.25 22.16
N PRO A 305 -29.96 -12.54 22.61
CA PRO A 305 -31.29 -13.15 22.74
C PRO A 305 -31.74 -13.74 21.40
N GLY A 306 -32.21 -14.98 21.42
CA GLY A 306 -32.65 -15.67 20.20
C GLY A 306 -31.52 -16.04 19.24
N ALA A 307 -30.27 -16.13 19.72
CA ALA A 307 -29.14 -16.60 18.93
C ALA A 307 -29.49 -17.90 18.18
N THR A 308 -29.11 -17.93 16.90
CA THR A 308 -29.21 -19.13 16.07
C THR A 308 -27.82 -19.66 15.78
N ILE A 309 -27.66 -20.97 15.93
CA ILE A 309 -26.42 -21.70 15.65
C ILE A 309 -26.77 -22.67 14.52
N ASN A 310 -26.13 -22.49 13.35
CA ASN A 310 -26.43 -23.25 12.13
C ASN A 310 -27.91 -23.22 11.73
N GLY A 311 -28.56 -22.06 11.88
CA GLY A 311 -29.98 -21.88 11.54
C GLY A 311 -30.97 -22.48 12.54
N GLN A 312 -30.50 -23.07 13.64
CA GLN A 312 -31.34 -23.58 14.72
C GLN A 312 -31.24 -22.69 15.97
N PRO A 313 -32.32 -22.51 16.75
CA PRO A 313 -32.24 -21.81 18.03
C PRO A 313 -31.18 -22.41 18.95
N ALA A 314 -30.47 -21.56 19.68
CA ALA A 314 -29.48 -21.98 20.65
C ALA A 314 -30.11 -22.88 21.73
N ASN A 315 -29.51 -24.06 21.93
CA ASN A 315 -29.78 -25.02 22.98
C ASN A 315 -28.47 -25.39 23.68
N LYS A 316 -28.52 -26.15 24.78
CA LYS A 316 -27.31 -26.43 25.57
C LYS A 316 -26.21 -27.16 24.77
N GLU A 317 -26.60 -28.05 23.87
CA GLU A 317 -25.66 -28.88 23.11
C GLU A 317 -24.99 -28.09 21.98
N ASN A 318 -25.76 -27.35 21.18
CA ASN A 318 -25.21 -26.53 20.11
C ASN A 318 -24.41 -25.33 20.65
N LEU A 319 -24.75 -24.80 21.85
CA LEU A 319 -23.94 -23.79 22.54
C LEU A 319 -22.58 -24.34 22.95
N ALA A 320 -22.52 -25.55 23.51
CA ALA A 320 -21.25 -26.18 23.85
C ALA A 320 -20.38 -26.43 22.60
N ALA A 321 -20.99 -26.86 21.50
CA ALA A 321 -20.30 -27.02 20.22
C ALA A 321 -19.80 -25.68 19.66
N ALA A 322 -20.61 -24.62 19.74
CA ALA A 322 -20.23 -23.28 19.31
C ALA A 322 -19.06 -22.73 20.14
N ARG A 323 -19.10 -22.85 21.47
CA ARG A 323 -17.98 -22.46 22.35
C ARG A 323 -16.68 -23.17 21.98
N LYS A 324 -16.74 -24.47 21.70
CA LYS A 324 -15.58 -25.23 21.24
C LYS A 324 -15.03 -24.69 19.91
N ALA A 325 -15.90 -24.32 18.97
CA ALA A 325 -15.49 -23.70 17.71
C ALA A 325 -14.85 -22.31 17.93
N ILE A 326 -15.42 -21.49 18.82
CA ILE A 326 -14.88 -20.17 19.15
C ILE A 326 -13.51 -20.29 19.81
N LEU A 327 -13.36 -21.22 20.77
CA LEU A 327 -12.06 -21.54 21.38
C LEU A 327 -11.02 -21.95 20.33
N ALA A 328 -11.41 -22.74 19.32
CA ALA A 328 -10.51 -23.12 18.24
C ALA A 328 -10.04 -21.92 17.41
N TRP A 329 -10.92 -20.94 17.15
CA TRP A 329 -10.54 -19.69 16.49
C TRP A 329 -9.61 -18.83 17.35
N ALA A 330 -9.90 -18.68 18.65
CA ALA A 330 -9.04 -17.96 19.58
C ALA A 330 -7.66 -18.61 19.70
N ASP A 331 -7.59 -19.94 19.84
CA ASP A 331 -6.34 -20.69 19.86
C ASP A 331 -5.57 -20.55 18.53
N GLN A 332 -6.28 -20.50 17.40
CA GLN A 332 -5.66 -20.28 16.10
C GLN A 332 -5.07 -18.86 16.00
N ALA A 333 -5.73 -17.83 16.53
CA ALA A 333 -5.18 -16.47 16.59
C ALA A 333 -3.89 -16.42 17.43
N ILE A 334 -3.90 -17.03 18.62
CA ILE A 334 -2.74 -17.11 19.53
C ILE A 334 -1.57 -17.81 18.84
N LYS A 335 -1.79 -19.01 18.28
CA LYS A 335 -0.77 -19.76 17.53
C LYS A 335 -0.24 -18.99 16.32
N THR A 336 -1.10 -18.26 15.64
CA THR A 336 -0.70 -17.44 14.49
C THR A 336 0.24 -16.33 14.95
N ALA A 337 -0.08 -15.65 16.06
CA ALA A 337 0.77 -14.59 16.63
C ALA A 337 2.15 -15.12 17.05
N GLU A 338 2.23 -16.33 17.61
CA GLU A 338 3.48 -16.98 17.99
C GLU A 338 4.41 -17.24 16.79
N VAL A 339 3.84 -17.52 15.61
CA VAL A 339 4.60 -17.84 14.38
C VAL A 339 4.96 -16.59 13.58
N VAL A 340 4.28 -15.45 13.78
CA VAL A 340 4.69 -14.18 13.16
C VAL A 340 6.10 -13.83 13.64
N LYS A 341 6.98 -13.51 12.70
CA LYS A 341 8.39 -13.18 12.97
C LYS A 341 8.48 -11.96 13.89
N PRO A 342 9.39 -11.94 14.88
CA PRO A 342 9.51 -10.82 15.82
C PRO A 342 9.65 -9.44 15.14
N GLU A 343 10.39 -9.37 14.04
CA GLU A 343 10.60 -8.14 13.25
C GLU A 343 9.34 -7.63 12.54
N ASP A 344 8.37 -8.52 12.28
CA ASP A 344 7.12 -8.20 11.60
C ASP A 344 5.97 -7.96 12.60
N ARG A 345 6.23 -8.03 13.91
CA ARG A 345 5.21 -7.81 14.95
C ARG A 345 5.00 -6.33 15.21
N ASP A 346 3.75 -5.91 15.15
CA ASP A 346 3.31 -4.55 15.43
C ASP A 346 2.17 -4.53 16.48
N GLY A 347 1.62 -3.35 16.73
CA GLY A 347 0.50 -3.19 17.67
C GLY A 347 -0.76 -3.95 17.27
N ILE A 348 -0.94 -4.32 15.99
CA ILE A 348 -2.08 -5.12 15.54
C ILE A 348 -1.97 -6.55 16.07
N CYS A 349 -0.77 -7.14 16.02
CA CYS A 349 -0.50 -8.44 16.62
C CYS A 349 -0.81 -8.44 18.12
N ASP A 350 -0.36 -7.41 18.83
CA ASP A 350 -0.56 -7.31 20.28
C ASP A 350 -2.04 -7.21 20.65
N LEU A 351 -2.79 -6.35 19.94
CA LEU A 351 -4.23 -6.17 20.15
C LEU A 351 -5.01 -7.45 19.81
N GLY A 352 -4.69 -8.09 18.67
CA GLY A 352 -5.34 -9.33 18.26
C GLY A 352 -5.05 -10.48 19.23
N LEU A 353 -3.80 -10.58 19.73
CA LEU A 353 -3.43 -11.57 20.73
C LEU A 353 -4.19 -11.35 22.05
N ILE A 354 -4.21 -10.12 22.56
CA ILE A 354 -4.95 -9.76 23.78
C ILE A 354 -6.44 -10.09 23.63
N SER A 355 -7.04 -9.73 22.48
CA SER A 355 -8.44 -10.03 22.19
C SER A 355 -8.71 -11.54 22.23
N ALA A 356 -7.88 -12.34 21.56
CA ALA A 356 -8.01 -13.80 21.55
C ALA A 356 -7.80 -14.42 22.95
N GLU A 357 -6.81 -13.97 23.71
CA GLU A 357 -6.55 -14.43 25.08
C GLU A 357 -7.72 -14.09 26.02
N MET A 358 -8.31 -12.90 25.91
CA MET A 358 -9.50 -12.48 26.67
C MET A 358 -10.71 -13.33 26.32
N THR A 359 -11.03 -13.50 25.04
CA THR A 359 -12.14 -14.35 24.59
C THR A 359 -11.98 -15.79 25.08
N LYS A 360 -10.77 -16.34 25.03
CA LYS A 360 -10.47 -17.68 25.55
C LYS A 360 -10.72 -17.76 27.06
N ALA A 361 -10.28 -16.78 27.83
CA ALA A 361 -10.47 -16.77 29.29
C ALA A 361 -11.96 -16.70 29.68
N ASP A 362 -12.75 -15.86 28.99
CA ASP A 362 -14.20 -15.77 29.20
C ASP A 362 -14.90 -17.10 28.88
N LEU A 363 -14.54 -17.76 27.78
CA LEU A 363 -15.13 -19.06 27.41
C LEU A 363 -14.76 -20.18 28.38
N LEU A 364 -13.53 -20.20 28.91
CA LEU A 364 -13.14 -21.14 29.95
C LEU A 364 -14.00 -20.98 31.21
N LEU A 365 -14.32 -19.73 31.57
CA LEU A 365 -15.19 -19.43 32.71
C LEU A 365 -16.61 -19.94 32.46
N GLU A 366 -17.15 -19.71 31.26
CA GLU A 366 -18.50 -20.15 30.86
C GLU A 366 -18.66 -21.67 30.74
N ASP A 367 -17.57 -22.37 30.45
CA ASP A 367 -17.49 -23.84 30.46
C ASP A 367 -17.29 -24.42 31.87
N GLY A 368 -17.25 -23.57 32.91
CA GLY A 368 -17.06 -23.99 34.31
C GLY A 368 -15.61 -24.37 34.64
N LYS A 369 -14.64 -24.12 33.75
CA LYS A 369 -13.21 -24.38 33.98
C LYS A 369 -12.58 -23.23 34.76
N THR A 370 -13.12 -22.97 35.96
CA THR A 370 -12.82 -21.78 36.77
C THR A 370 -11.33 -21.61 37.11
N ILE A 371 -10.60 -22.70 37.37
CA ILE A 371 -9.15 -22.65 37.64
C ILE A 371 -8.38 -22.15 36.42
N GLN A 372 -8.64 -22.75 35.24
CA GLN A 372 -7.97 -22.38 33.99
C GLN A 372 -8.34 -20.95 33.57
N ALA A 373 -9.60 -20.55 33.74
CA ALA A 373 -10.05 -19.19 33.47
C ALA A 373 -9.31 -18.17 34.35
N ARG A 374 -9.19 -18.47 35.65
CA ARG A 374 -8.48 -17.60 36.60
C ARG A 374 -7.01 -17.44 36.25
N GLU A 375 -6.34 -18.53 35.90
CA GLU A 375 -4.95 -18.51 35.45
C GLU A 375 -4.79 -17.68 34.16
N ALA A 376 -5.68 -17.89 33.19
CA ALA A 376 -5.70 -17.13 31.95
C ALA A 376 -5.84 -15.62 32.21
N PHE A 377 -6.86 -15.18 32.96
CA PHE A 377 -7.03 -13.76 33.30
C PHE A 377 -5.83 -13.17 34.04
N ARG A 378 -5.25 -13.89 35.02
CA ARG A 378 -4.06 -13.44 35.76
C ARG A 378 -2.86 -13.23 34.84
N SER A 379 -2.68 -14.08 33.84
CA SER A 379 -1.56 -13.99 32.90
C SER A 379 -1.66 -12.78 31.96
N ILE A 380 -2.89 -12.31 31.66
CA ILE A 380 -3.15 -11.24 30.69
C ILE A 380 -3.09 -9.85 31.35
N ILE A 381 -3.48 -9.72 32.63
CA ILE A 381 -3.54 -8.43 33.35
C ILE A 381 -2.24 -7.60 33.26
N PRO A 382 -1.03 -8.15 33.46
CA PRO A 382 0.20 -7.37 33.33
C PRO A 382 0.36 -6.74 31.94
N LYS A 383 0.06 -7.49 30.87
CA LYS A 383 0.10 -7.00 29.49
C LYS A 383 -0.91 -5.89 29.26
N LEU A 384 -2.13 -6.03 29.81
CA LEU A 384 -3.17 -5.01 29.71
C LEU A 384 -2.76 -3.70 30.40
N ARG A 385 -2.14 -3.78 31.58
CA ARG A 385 -1.66 -2.60 32.32
C ARG A 385 -0.50 -1.91 31.60
N GLU A 386 0.44 -2.70 31.06
CA GLU A 386 1.55 -2.16 30.25
C GLU A 386 1.04 -1.37 29.04
N LYS A 387 -0.04 -1.84 28.40
CA LYS A 387 -0.69 -1.17 27.26
C LYS A 387 -1.68 -0.07 27.66
N GLY A 388 -1.95 0.12 28.96
CA GLY A 388 -2.89 1.13 29.46
C GLY A 388 -4.37 0.81 29.23
N PHE A 389 -4.75 -0.45 29.04
CA PHE A 389 -6.14 -0.87 28.82
C PHE A 389 -6.92 -1.08 30.12
N GLU A 390 -7.11 -0.01 30.89
CA GLU A 390 -7.74 -0.05 32.22
C GLU A 390 -9.18 -0.61 32.24
N SER A 391 -9.94 -0.45 31.16
CA SER A 391 -11.26 -1.08 31.04
C SER A 391 -11.16 -2.60 30.98
N LEU A 392 -10.21 -3.14 30.20
CA LEU A 392 -9.98 -4.57 30.06
C LEU A 392 -9.35 -5.17 31.32
N VAL A 393 -8.48 -4.43 32.03
CA VAL A 393 -7.96 -4.84 33.34
C VAL A 393 -9.11 -5.11 34.31
N ARG A 394 -10.05 -4.17 34.42
CA ARG A 394 -11.25 -4.33 35.27
C ARG A 394 -12.09 -5.53 34.84
N SER A 395 -12.29 -5.73 33.54
CA SER A 395 -13.03 -6.91 33.03
C SER A 395 -12.34 -8.23 33.41
N ALA A 396 -11.02 -8.31 33.28
CA ALA A 396 -10.25 -9.50 33.67
C ALA A 396 -10.29 -9.76 35.17
N GLU A 397 -10.19 -8.70 36.00
CA GLU A 397 -10.32 -8.80 37.46
C GLU A 397 -11.72 -9.28 37.89
N GLN A 398 -12.78 -8.80 37.23
CA GLN A 398 -14.14 -9.31 37.41
C GLN A 398 -14.28 -10.77 36.97
N GLY A 399 -13.58 -11.19 35.91
CA GLY A 399 -13.48 -12.58 35.49
C GLY A 399 -12.87 -13.48 36.58
N ILE A 400 -11.79 -13.03 37.22
CA ILE A 400 -11.15 -13.71 38.35
C ILE A 400 -12.09 -13.85 39.54
N GLN A 401 -12.84 -12.80 39.87
CA GLN A 401 -13.82 -12.82 40.97
C GLN A 401 -14.93 -13.83 40.70
N ARG A 402 -15.50 -13.83 39.49
CA ARG A 402 -16.53 -14.80 39.06
C ARG A 402 -16.01 -16.24 39.09
N ALA A 403 -14.74 -16.46 38.78
CA ALA A 403 -14.11 -17.77 38.86
C ALA A 403 -13.83 -18.26 40.30
N GLY A 404 -13.99 -17.40 41.32
CA GLY A 404 -13.75 -17.73 42.74
C GLY A 404 -14.98 -17.82 43.62
N GLY A 405 -16.17 -17.55 43.07
CA GLY A 405 -17.45 -17.76 43.73
C GLY A 405 -17.90 -19.22 43.72
#